data_AF-A0A1H7QUG1-F1
#
_entry.id   AF-A0A1H7QUG1-F1
#
_cell.length_a   1.000
_cell.length_b   1.000
_cell.length_c   1.000
_cell.angle_alpha   90.00
_cell.angle_beta   90.00
_cell.angle_gamma   90.00
#
_symmetry.space_group_name_H-M   'P 1'
#
loop_
_entity.id
_entity.type
_entity.pdbx_description
1 polymer ?
#
loop_
_entity_poly.entity_id
_entity_poly.type
_entity_poly.pdbx_seq_one_letter_code
_entity_poly.pdbx_strand_id
1 'polypeptide(L)' 'MSDLEIERECPECGNDTFYLAASMEIHLGKKTKWSCTECDYGYIHITDDIETYAKAEA' A
#
# COMPACT_ATOMS: atom_id res chain seq x y z
N MET A 1 9.27 -12.77 5.04
CA MET A 1 8.34 -11.64 4.87
C MET A 1 7.45 -11.58 6.09
N SER A 2 7.56 -10.51 6.86
CA SER A 2 6.67 -10.16 7.97
C SER A 2 5.26 -9.88 7.43
N ASP A 3 4.18 -10.10 8.19
CA ASP A 3 2.81 -9.69 7.78
C ASP A 3 2.66 -8.15 7.63
N LEU A 4 3.72 -7.42 8.00
CA LEU A 4 3.81 -5.97 7.98
C LEU A 4 4.65 -5.43 6.82
N GLU A 5 5.19 -6.29 5.96
CA GLU A 5 6.08 -5.90 4.85
C GLU A 5 5.77 -6.70 3.59
N ILE A 6 5.92 -6.06 2.43
CA ILE A 6 5.73 -6.69 1.13
C ILE A 6 6.78 -6.19 0.14
N GLU A 7 7.01 -7.00 -0.89
CA GLU A 7 7.92 -6.68 -2.00
C GLU A 7 7.11 -6.39 -3.27
N ARG A 8 7.22 -5.17 -3.79
CA ARG A 8 6.60 -4.65 -5.01
C ARG A 8 7.42 -3.46 -5.51
N GLU A 9 7.69 -3.38 -6.81
CA GLU A 9 8.34 -2.21 -7.41
C GLU A 9 7.48 -0.94 -7.25
N CYS A 10 8.07 0.09 -6.64
CA CYS A 10 7.48 1.41 -6.48
C CYS A 10 7.54 2.17 -7.81
N PRO A 11 6.40 2.63 -8.36
CA PRO A 11 6.37 3.31 -9.64
C PRO A 11 6.98 4.72 -9.62
N GLU A 12 7.21 5.32 -8.45
CA GLU A 12 7.78 6.68 -8.34
C GLU A 12 9.31 6.67 -8.13
N CYS A 13 9.85 5.77 -7.29
CA CYS A 13 11.29 5.77 -6.96
C CYS A 13 12.05 4.47 -7.32
N GLY A 14 11.35 3.42 -7.76
CA GLY A 14 11.96 2.13 -8.13
C GLY A 14 12.39 1.23 -6.96
N ASN A 15 12.16 1.65 -5.72
CA ASN A 15 12.37 0.79 -4.54
C ASN A 15 11.35 -0.37 -4.51
N ASP A 16 11.71 -1.52 -3.96
CA ASP A 16 10.86 -2.71 -3.92
C ASP A 16 10.16 -2.95 -2.58
N THR A 17 10.51 -2.21 -1.52
CA THR A 17 10.02 -2.50 -0.16
C THR A 17 8.91 -1.55 0.29
N PHE A 18 7.82 -2.11 0.82
CA PHE A 18 6.70 -1.38 1.41
C PHE A 18 6.36 -1.93 2.81
N TYR A 19 5.95 -1.04 3.71
CA TYR A 19 5.47 -1.38 5.06
C TYR A 19 3.97 -1.15 5.20
N LEU A 20 3.33 -1.92 6.08
CA LEU A 20 1.91 -1.79 6.41
C LEU A 20 1.70 -0.52 7.23
N ALA A 21 1.06 0.48 6.62
CA ALA A 21 0.77 1.75 7.28
C ALA A 21 -0.57 1.72 8.05
N ALA A 22 -1.58 1.02 7.51
CA ALA A 22 -2.88 0.88 8.16
C ALA A 22 -3.67 -0.32 7.61
N SER A 23 -4.55 -0.88 8.44
CA SER A 23 -5.51 -1.92 8.04
C SER A 23 -6.85 -1.71 8.73
N MET A 24 -7.95 -1.79 7.98
CA MET A 24 -9.30 -1.57 8.50
C MET A 24 -10.31 -2.45 7.76
N GLU A 25 -11.35 -2.94 8.44
CA GLU A 25 -12.50 -3.53 7.76
C GLU A 25 -13.47 -2.44 7.30
N ILE A 26 -13.88 -2.51 6.05
CA ILE A 26 -14.89 -1.65 5.43
C ILE A 26 -15.98 -2.53 4.81
N HIS A 27 -17.09 -1.93 4.36
CA HIS A 27 -18.18 -2.68 3.72
C HIS A 27 -17.75 -3.53 2.52
N LEU A 28 -16.65 -3.13 1.84
CA LEU A 28 -16.08 -3.81 0.67
C LEU A 28 -14.96 -4.81 1.02
N GLY A 29 -14.78 -5.15 2.31
CA GLY A 29 -13.74 -6.06 2.78
C GLY A 29 -12.60 -5.37 3.54
N LYS A 30 -11.42 -6.02 3.62
CA LYS A 30 -10.26 -5.49 4.35
C LYS A 30 -9.50 -4.50 3.48
N LYS A 31 -9.51 -3.23 3.89
CA LYS A 31 -8.69 -2.16 3.31
C LYS A 31 -7.31 -2.16 3.97
N THR A 32 -6.28 -2.26 3.16
CA THR A 32 -4.88 -2.30 3.59
C THR A 32 -4.12 -1.18 2.90
N LYS A 33 -3.45 -0.32 3.67
CA LYS A 33 -2.61 0.76 3.15
C LYS A 33 -1.13 0.36 3.29
N TRP A 34 -0.41 0.44 2.19
CA TRP A 34 1.02 0.21 2.12
C TRP A 34 1.72 1.53 1.80
N SER A 35 2.87 1.76 2.42
CA SER A 35 3.72 2.93 2.18
C SER A 35 5.12 2.48 1.77
N CYS A 36 5.68 3.13 0.75
CA CYS A 36 7.05 2.91 0.33
C CYS A 36 8.01 3.31 1.45
N THR A 37 9.12 2.59 1.61
CA THR A 37 10.13 2.93 2.62
C THR A 37 11.01 4.12 2.23
N GLU A 38 11.11 4.41 0.93
CA GLU A 38 12.06 5.40 0.38
C GLU A 38 11.40 6.68 -0.15
N CYS A 39 10.07 6.72 -0.28
CA CYS A 39 9.34 7.92 -0.73
C CYS A 39 7.90 7.96 -0.20
N ASP A 40 7.18 9.05 -0.45
CA ASP A 40 5.80 9.24 0.00
C ASP A 40 4.74 8.45 -0.80
N TYR A 41 5.15 7.57 -1.72
CA TYR A 41 4.22 6.74 -2.47
C TYR A 41 3.53 5.73 -1.55
N GLY A 42 2.20 5.74 -1.55
CA GLY A 42 1.39 4.75 -0.86
C GLY A 42 0.31 4.21 -1.77
N TYR A 43 -0.07 2.95 -1.56
CA TYR A 43 -1.15 2.32 -2.30
C TYR A 43 -2.11 1.59 -1.37
N ILE A 44 -3.33 1.38 -1.87
CA ILE A 44 -4.42 0.77 -1.10
C ILE A 44 -4.83 -0.52 -1.81
N HIS A 45 -4.87 -1.60 -1.05
CA HIS A 45 -5.40 -2.89 -1.49
C HIS A 45 -6.67 -3.21 -0.72
N ILE A 46 -7.75 -3.56 -1.42
CA ILE A 46 -9.00 -4.04 -0.84
C ILE A 46 -9.17 -5.49 -1.28
N THR A 47 -9.46 -6.39 -0.34
CA THR A 47 -9.51 -7.86 -0.56
C THR A 47 -10.41 -8.32 -1.72
N ASP A 48 -11.39 -7.52 -2.11
CA ASP A 48 -12.24 -7.80 -3.27
C ASP A 48 -11.58 -7.26 -4.55
N ASP A 49 -10.50 -7.90 -5.04
CA ASP A 49 -9.79 -7.68 -6.34
C ASP A 49 -9.62 -6.22 -6.86
N ILE A 50 -9.76 -5.22 -5.99
CA ILE A 50 -9.78 -3.80 -6.36
C ILE A 50 -8.48 -3.18 -5.85
N GLU A 51 -7.57 -2.93 -6.78
CA GLU A 51 -6.39 -2.09 -6.55
C GLU A 51 -6.71 -0.64 -6.88
N THR A 52 -6.48 0.28 -5.93
CA THR A 52 -6.63 1.72 -6.16
C THR A 52 -5.40 2.48 -5.68
N TYR A 53 -4.98 3.48 -6.45
CA TYR A 53 -3.85 4.35 -6.11
C TYR A 53 -4.37 5.71 -5.64
N ALA A 54 -3.74 6.28 -4.62
CA ALA A 54 -4.01 7.63 -4.14
C ALA A 54 -2.69 8.38 -4.07
N LYS A 55 -2.50 9.38 -4.93
CA LYS A 55 -1.37 10.31 -4.86
C LYS A 55 -1.73 11.38 -3.83
N ALA A 56 -0.99 11.46 -2.73
CA ALA A 56 -1.15 12.54 -1.77
C ALA A 56 -0.50 13.80 -2.36
N GLU A 57 -1.30 14.83 -2.63
CA GLU A 57 -0.79 16.17 -2.95
C GLU A 57 -0.61 16.96 -1.65
N ALA A 58 0.52 17.66 -1.55
CA ALA A 58 0.99 18.38 -0.37
C ALA A 58 0.28 19.72 -0.14
#